data_AF-A0A821BX03-F1
#
_entry.id   AF-A0A821BX03-F1
#
_cell.length_a   1.000
_cell.length_b   1.000
_cell.length_c   1.000
_cell.angle_alpha   90.00
_cell.angle_beta   90.00
_cell.angle_gamma   90.00
#
_symmetry.space_group_name_H-M   'P 1'
#
loop_
_entity.id
_entity.type
_entity.pdbx_description
1 polymer ?
#
loop_
_entity_poly.entity_id
_entity_poly.type
_entity_poly.pdbx_seq_one_letter_code
_entity_poly.pdbx_strand_id
1 'polypeptide(L)'
;MLVSNNNGRSASDSSLYRMSGTGQIYHFDTYAVLNNVSTSSGSVEGGTILTIQGDHFVGSSENPLVVNVGDEPCNVLSSELTTI
;
A
#
# COMPACT_ATOMS: atom_id res chain seq x y z
N MET A 1 9.13 -0.36 15.30
CA MET A 1 9.26 1.03 15.79
C MET A 1 7.88 1.67 15.70
N LEU A 2 7.49 2.41 16.72
CA LEU A 2 6.10 2.70 17.11
C LEU A 2 5.30 3.48 16.06
N VAL A 3 4.03 3.08 15.84
CA VAL A 3 2.98 4.00 15.42
C VAL A 3 1.84 3.89 16.43
N SER A 4 1.82 4.88 17.32
CA SER A 4 0.68 5.26 18.15
C SER A 4 -0.52 5.57 17.25
N ASN A 5 -1.68 5.01 17.60
CA ASN A 5 -2.97 5.10 16.90
C ASN A 5 -3.13 4.03 15.81
N ASN A 6 -3.74 2.88 16.18
CA ASN A 6 -4.49 1.83 15.43
C ASN A 6 -4.42 1.72 13.87
N ASN A 7 -3.39 2.26 13.22
CA ASN A 7 -3.27 2.41 11.77
C ASN A 7 -1.87 1.96 11.29
N GLY A 8 -1.21 1.06 12.04
CA GLY A 8 0.01 0.41 11.58
C GLY A 8 -0.32 -0.46 10.35
N ARG A 9 0.09 -0.02 9.16
CA ARG A 9 -0.27 -0.63 7.86
C ARG A 9 0.59 -1.85 7.48
N SER A 10 1.28 -2.43 8.44
CA SER A 10 2.14 -3.59 8.22
C SER A 10 1.29 -4.81 7.91
N ALA A 11 1.21 -5.18 6.62
CA ALA A 11 0.54 -6.39 6.19
C ALA A 11 1.39 -7.59 6.63
N SER A 12 0.94 -8.28 7.69
CA SER A 12 1.62 -9.47 8.22
C SER A 12 1.42 -10.66 7.30
N ASP A 13 2.09 -10.68 6.15
CA ASP A 13 2.05 -11.83 5.25
C ASP A 13 2.98 -12.93 5.76
N SER A 14 2.47 -14.17 5.85
CA SER A 14 3.23 -15.31 6.39
C SER A 14 4.50 -15.61 5.57
N SER A 15 4.55 -15.21 4.30
CA SER A 15 5.72 -15.32 3.44
C SER A 15 6.80 -14.28 3.75
N LEU A 16 6.60 -13.35 4.68
CA LEU A 16 7.60 -12.35 5.13
C LEU A 16 8.36 -12.79 6.38
N TYR A 17 7.97 -13.91 6.99
CA TYR A 17 8.77 -14.52 8.05
C TYR A 17 10.03 -15.15 7.47
N ARG A 18 11.18 -14.82 8.07
CA ARG A 18 12.50 -15.32 7.69
C ARG A 18 13.19 -15.87 8.92
N MET A 19 14.00 -16.91 8.73
CA MET A 19 14.85 -17.46 9.79
C MET A 19 16.28 -16.97 9.61
N SER A 20 16.84 -16.40 10.67
CA SER A 20 18.26 -16.07 10.75
C SER A 20 19.11 -17.35 10.86
N GLY A 21 20.42 -17.24 10.58
CA GLY A 21 21.36 -18.35 10.76
C GLY A 21 21.46 -18.89 12.20
N THR A 22 20.91 -18.16 13.17
CA THR A 22 20.83 -18.55 14.59
C THR A 22 19.43 -19.04 15.01
N GLY A 23 18.52 -19.26 14.06
CA GLY A 23 17.17 -19.79 14.32
C GLY A 23 16.15 -18.79 14.84
N GLN A 24 16.47 -17.49 14.89
CA GLN A 24 15.48 -16.46 15.22
C GLN A 24 14.61 -16.16 14.00
N ILE A 25 13.30 -16.22 14.21
CA ILE A 25 12.28 -15.81 13.24
C ILE A 25 12.14 -14.29 13.30
N TYR A 26 12.25 -13.61 12.17
CA TYR A 26 12.00 -12.19 12.04
C TYR A 26 10.96 -11.93 10.95
N HIS A 27 10.18 -10.87 11.14
CA HIS A 27 9.15 -10.42 10.21
C HIS A 27 9.60 -9.12 9.54
N PHE A 28 9.40 -9.01 8.22
CA PHE A 28 9.75 -7.80 7.48
C PHE A 28 8.50 -7.00 7.14
N ASP A 29 8.27 -5.95 7.91
CA ASP A 29 7.14 -5.04 7.71
C ASP A 29 7.53 -3.89 6.77
N THR A 30 6.75 -3.68 5.71
CA THR A 30 6.88 -2.52 4.82
C THR A 30 5.61 -1.67 4.86
N TYR A 31 5.72 -0.40 4.50
CA TYR A 31 4.60 0.52 4.41
C TYR A 31 4.59 1.17 3.02
N ALA A 32 3.38 1.39 2.50
CA ALA A 32 3.20 2.06 1.22
C ALA A 32 3.76 3.49 1.27
N VAL A 33 4.62 3.82 0.32
CA VAL A 33 5.19 5.16 0.13
C VAL A 33 4.64 5.72 -1.16
N LEU A 34 4.21 6.99 -1.15
CA LEU A 34 3.77 7.72 -2.34
C LEU A 34 4.89 8.63 -2.81
N ASN A 35 5.35 8.43 -4.04
CA ASN A 35 6.41 9.23 -4.65
C ASN A 35 5.85 10.23 -5.67
N ASN A 36 4.89 9.81 -6.50
CA ASN A 36 4.33 10.65 -7.55
C ASN A 36 2.89 10.25 -7.91
N VAL A 37 2.13 11.20 -8.46
CA VAL A 37 0.78 10.99 -9.00
C VAL A 37 0.68 11.66 -10.37
N SER A 38 0.20 10.94 -11.37
CA SER A 38 0.25 11.36 -12.78
C SER A 38 -0.69 12.51 -13.15
N THR A 39 -1.78 12.73 -12.41
CA THR A 39 -2.70 13.85 -12.70
C THR A 39 -2.88 14.73 -11.46
N SER A 40 -2.69 16.04 -11.65
CA SER A 40 -2.88 17.07 -10.62
C SER A 40 -4.30 17.65 -10.61
N SER A 41 -5.15 17.22 -11.55
CA SER A 41 -6.52 17.71 -11.75
C SER A 41 -7.36 16.68 -12.50
N GLY A 42 -8.63 16.54 -12.14
CA GLY A 42 -9.58 15.64 -12.77
C GLY A 42 -10.98 16.24 -12.86
N SER A 43 -11.89 15.49 -13.49
CA SER A 43 -13.29 15.89 -13.61
C SER A 43 -14.01 15.88 -12.25
N VAL A 44 -14.88 16.86 -12.02
CA VAL A 44 -15.76 16.92 -10.84
C VAL A 44 -16.77 15.76 -10.84
N GLU A 45 -17.15 15.26 -12.03
CA GLU A 45 -18.06 14.12 -12.17
C GLU A 45 -17.36 12.76 -11.94
N GLY A 46 -16.04 12.74 -11.72
CA GLY A 46 -15.26 11.52 -11.57
C GLY A 46 -14.80 10.89 -12.88
N GLY A 47 -14.40 9.62 -12.83
CA GLY A 47 -13.93 8.86 -14.01
C GLY A 47 -12.53 9.22 -14.51
N THR A 48 -11.81 10.10 -13.82
CA THR A 48 -10.42 10.41 -14.16
C THR A 48 -9.51 9.25 -13.75
N ILE A 49 -8.74 8.72 -14.69
CA ILE A 49 -7.78 7.65 -14.41
C ILE A 49 -6.52 8.28 -13.79
N LEU A 50 -6.16 7.78 -12.62
CA LEU A 50 -4.94 8.16 -11.90
C LEU A 50 -3.89 7.08 -12.06
N THR A 51 -2.63 7.48 -12.07
CA THR A 51 -1.50 6.58 -11.91
C THR A 51 -0.66 7.08 -10.76
N ILE A 52 -0.50 6.24 -9.76
CA ILE A 52 0.22 6.52 -8.53
C ILE A 52 1.51 5.71 -8.58
N GLN A 53 2.64 6.39 -8.39
CA GLN A 53 3.96 5.76 -8.31
C GLN A 53 4.49 5.87 -6.89
N GLY A 54 5.14 4.82 -6.43
CA GLY A 54 5.55 4.70 -5.05
C GLY A 54 6.34 3.42 -4.79
N ASP A 55 6.32 2.99 -3.53
CA ASP A 55 6.99 1.78 -3.08
C ASP A 55 6.09 0.99 -2.14
N HIS A 56 6.22 -0.34 -2.18
CA HIS A 56 5.54 -1.27 -1.29
C HIS A 56 4.01 -1.16 -1.33
N PHE A 57 3.43 -1.06 -2.53
CA PHE A 57 1.98 -1.20 -2.74
C PHE A 57 1.57 -2.68 -2.69
N VAL A 58 1.64 -3.24 -1.48
CA VAL A 58 1.25 -4.63 -1.20
C VAL A 58 -0.12 -4.68 -0.55
N GLY A 59 -1.05 -5.37 -1.20
CA GLY A 59 -2.32 -5.78 -0.62
C GLY A 59 -2.34 -7.29 -0.39
N SER A 60 -3.09 -7.74 0.61
CA SER A 60 -3.37 -9.16 0.84
C SER A 60 -4.87 -9.39 0.96
N SER A 61 -5.31 -10.66 0.96
CA SER A 61 -6.72 -10.99 1.15
C SER A 61 -7.26 -10.55 2.52
N GLU A 62 -6.40 -10.50 3.54
CA GLU A 62 -6.77 -10.03 4.89
C GLU A 62 -6.67 -8.51 5.04
N ASN A 63 -5.83 -7.86 4.23
CA ASN A 63 -5.66 -6.42 4.24
C ASN A 63 -5.52 -5.89 2.80
N PRO A 64 -6.64 -5.65 2.10
CA PRO A 64 -6.62 -5.26 0.70
C PRO A 64 -6.03 -3.85 0.53
N LEU A 65 -5.41 -3.63 -0.62
CA LEU A 65 -4.96 -2.31 -1.04
C LEU A 65 -6.20 -1.44 -1.29
N VAL A 66 -6.29 -0.29 -0.63
CA VAL A 66 -7.39 0.67 -0.77
C VAL A 66 -6.81 2.03 -1.13
N VAL A 67 -7.41 2.67 -2.15
CA VAL A 67 -7.05 4.01 -2.60
C VAL A 67 -8.25 4.93 -2.40
N ASN A 68 -8.06 6.02 -1.66
CA ASN A 68 -9.07 7.06 -1.49
C ASN A 68 -8.50 8.39 -2.01
N VAL A 69 -9.32 9.14 -2.74
CA VAL A 69 -8.99 10.49 -3.21
C VAL A 69 -9.84 11.47 -2.41
N GLY A 70 -9.24 12.10 -1.40
CA GLY A 70 -10.01 12.77 -0.36
C GLY A 70 -10.78 11.75 0.48
N ASP A 71 -12.08 11.95 0.63
CA ASP A 71 -12.98 11.06 1.37
C ASP A 71 -13.70 10.03 0.47
N GLU A 72 -13.42 10.05 -0.85
CA GLU A 72 -14.09 9.18 -1.82
C GLU A 72 -13.22 7.98 -2.22
N PRO A 73 -13.79 6.75 -2.24
CA PRO A 73 -13.06 5.56 -2.65
C PRO A 73 -12.79 5.57 -4.16
N CYS A 74 -11.57 5.21 -4.55
CA CYS A 74 -11.14 5.07 -5.93
C CYS A 74 -11.00 3.59 -6.30
N ASN A 75 -11.53 3.21 -7.46
CA ASN A 75 -11.40 1.84 -7.93
C ASN A 75 -9.97 1.57 -8.44
N VAL A 76 -9.31 0.58 -7.85
CA VAL A 76 -7.99 0.13 -8.28
C VAL A 76 -8.13 -0.71 -9.56
N LEU A 77 -7.53 -0.24 -10.65
CA LEU A 77 -7.59 -0.91 -11.95
C LEU A 77 -6.47 -1.95 -12.11
N SER A 78 -5.27 -1.62 -11.66
CA SER A 78 -4.10 -2.51 -11.57
C SER A 78 -3.29 -2.11 -10.35
N SER A 79 -2.51 -3.03 -9.81
CA SER A 79 -1.59 -2.73 -8.71
C SER A 79 -0.34 -3.59 -8.81
N GLU A 80 0.80 -2.93 -8.86
CA GLU A 80 2.14 -3.47 -8.83
C GLU A 80 2.89 -2.92 -7.61
N LEU A 81 4.04 -3.52 -7.27
CA LEU A 81 4.82 -3.14 -6.08
C LEU A 81 5.15 -1.65 -6.00
N THR A 82 5.29 -0.96 -7.15
CA THR A 82 5.67 0.45 -7.24
C THR A 82 4.68 1.32 -8.01
N THR A 83 3.61 0.76 -8.57
CA THR A 83 2.65 1.52 -9.40
C THR A 83 1.22 1.01 -9.21
N ILE A 84 0.25 1.91 -9.06
CA ILE A 84 -1.19 1.62 -9.00
C ILE A 84 -1.91 2.54 -9.99
#